data_AF-A0A270BF00-F1
#
_entry.id   AF-A0A270BF00-F1
#
_cell.length_a   1.000
_cell.length_b   1.000
_cell.length_c   1.000
_cell.angle_alpha   90.00
_cell.angle_beta   90.00
_cell.angle_gamma   90.00
#
_symmetry.space_group_name_H-M   'P 1'
#
loop_
_entity.id
_entity.type
_entity.pdbx_description
1 polymer ?
#
loop_
_entity_poly.entity_id
_entity_poly.type
_entity_poly.pdbx_seq_one_letter_code
_entity_poly.pdbx_strand_id
1 'polypeptide(L)'
;MKAVSSPTFVATIYIAGSRDQIVQASREWCLQGACVSIVPCDFVFTMGMESGFAVNLINYPRFPQSNAQIHRHAVNFAEFLIERLCQGSASVVSPIETVWLSRRDD
;
A
#
# COMPACT_ATOMS: atom_id res chain seq x y z
N MET A 1 8.73 -8.60 29.88
CA MET A 1 8.34 -8.21 28.51
C MET A 1 8.25 -9.47 27.67
N LYS A 2 7.15 -9.70 26.94
CA LYS A 2 7.02 -10.86 26.05
C LYS A 2 7.37 -10.42 24.63
N ALA A 3 8.32 -11.09 24.00
CA ALA A 3 8.67 -10.88 22.60
C ALA A 3 7.98 -11.95 21.75
N VAL A 4 7.45 -11.55 20.59
CA VAL A 4 6.92 -12.45 19.56
C VAL A 4 7.49 -12.01 18.22
N SER A 5 7.73 -12.97 17.32
CA SER A 5 8.34 -12.74 16.01
C SER A 5 7.54 -13.41 14.91
N SER A 6 7.69 -12.91 13.69
CA SER A 6 7.14 -13.45 12.44
C SER A 6 8.25 -13.41 11.37
N PRO A 7 8.15 -14.21 10.30
CA PRO A 7 9.03 -14.04 9.14
C PRO A 7 8.89 -12.63 8.56
N THR A 8 10.02 -11.99 8.26
CA THR A 8 10.02 -10.65 7.67
C THR A 8 9.40 -10.67 6.28
N PHE A 9 8.44 -9.78 6.07
CA PHE A 9 7.90 -9.46 4.76
C PHE A 9 7.42 -8.01 4.76
N VAL A 10 7.69 -7.30 3.67
CA VAL A 10 7.27 -5.92 3.46
C VAL A 10 6.69 -5.81 2.06
N ALA A 11 5.52 -5.20 1.94
CA ALA A 11 4.96 -4.78 0.67
C ALA A 11 4.66 -3.27 0.74
N THR A 12 4.98 -2.55 -0.33
CA THR A 12 4.83 -1.10 -0.40
C THR A 12 3.97 -0.72 -1.59
N ILE A 13 2.93 0.05 -1.35
CA ILE A 13 2.07 0.62 -2.38
C ILE A 13 2.54 2.04 -2.67
N TYR A 14 2.84 2.35 -3.92
CA TYR A 14 3.10 3.69 -4.40
C TYR A 14 1.88 4.21 -5.14
N ILE A 15 1.29 5.29 -4.63
CA ILE A 15 0.09 5.90 -5.20
C ILE A 15 0.09 7.41 -5.00
N ALA A 16 -0.34 8.15 -6.02
CA ALA A 16 -0.58 9.58 -5.93
C ALA A 16 -1.83 9.92 -5.10
N GLY A 17 -1.95 11.15 -4.65
CA GLY A 17 -3.16 11.66 -4.00
C GLY A 17 -2.90 12.59 -2.83
N SER A 18 -3.98 12.96 -2.12
CA SER A 18 -3.90 13.88 -0.97
C SER A 18 -3.75 13.16 0.37
N ARG A 19 -3.11 13.83 1.32
CA ARG A 19 -2.88 13.31 2.69
C ARG A 19 -4.18 12.96 3.41
N ASP A 20 -5.18 13.83 3.30
CA ASP A 20 -6.44 13.64 4.03
C ASP A 20 -7.22 12.44 3.49
N GLN A 21 -7.29 12.29 2.17
CA GLN A 21 -7.95 11.16 1.53
C GLN A 21 -7.24 9.84 1.82
N ILE A 22 -5.90 9.79 1.73
CA ILE A 22 -5.19 8.53 1.96
C ILE A 22 -5.25 8.08 3.42
N VAL A 23 -5.21 9.02 4.37
CA VAL A 23 -5.36 8.70 5.79
C VAL A 23 -6.77 8.18 6.06
N GLN A 24 -7.80 8.81 5.49
CA GLN A 24 -9.18 8.38 5.66
C GLN A 24 -9.44 7.00 5.01
N ALA A 25 -9.00 6.79 3.77
CA ALA A 25 -9.11 5.51 3.08
C ALA A 25 -8.34 4.40 3.83
N SER A 26 -7.15 4.69 4.35
CA SER A 26 -6.38 3.72 5.15
C SER A 26 -7.08 3.36 6.46
N ARG A 27 -7.76 4.31 7.12
CA ARG A 27 -8.57 4.03 8.30
C ARG A 27 -9.72 3.09 7.99
N GLU A 28 -10.46 3.36 6.90
CA GLU A 28 -11.54 2.50 6.42
C GLU A 28 -11.03 1.09 6.13
N TRP A 29 -9.91 0.98 5.42
CA TRP A 29 -9.29 -0.31 5.13
C TRP A 29 -8.87 -1.06 6.40
N CYS A 30 -8.32 -0.37 7.39
CA CYS A 30 -7.84 -0.99 8.63
C CYS A 30 -8.95 -1.53 9.54
N LEU A 31 -10.22 -1.18 9.31
CA LEU A 31 -11.37 -1.76 10.06
C LEU A 31 -11.46 -3.28 9.91
N GLN A 32 -10.91 -3.86 8.85
CA GLN A 32 -10.85 -5.31 8.65
C GLN A 32 -9.72 -6.01 9.44
N GLY A 33 -9.01 -5.27 10.31
CA GLY A 33 -7.89 -5.81 11.09
C GLY A 33 -6.53 -5.69 10.40
N ALA A 34 -6.27 -4.56 9.72
CA ALA A 34 -4.98 -4.27 9.09
C ALA A 34 -4.20 -3.18 9.85
N CYS A 35 -2.90 -3.07 9.59
CA CYS A 35 -2.07 -1.96 10.03
C CYS A 35 -1.10 -1.57 8.92
N VAL A 36 -1.07 -0.28 8.59
CA VAL A 36 -0.25 0.26 7.50
C VAL A 36 0.48 1.52 7.96
N SER A 37 1.64 1.80 7.38
CA SER A 37 2.34 3.08 7.56
C SER A 37 2.25 3.91 6.29
N ILE A 38 1.99 5.21 6.40
CA ILE A 38 1.88 6.12 5.27
C ILE A 38 3.10 7.05 5.30
N VAL A 39 3.92 7.02 4.25
CA VAL A 39 5.10 7.88 4.08
C VAL A 39 4.87 8.80 2.88
N PRO A 40 4.91 10.14 3.04
CA PRO A 40 4.76 11.05 1.92
C PRO A 40 5.96 10.93 0.97
N CYS A 41 5.70 11.03 -0.34
CA CYS A 41 6.71 11.11 -1.38
C CYS A 41 6.22 11.93 -2.57
N ASP A 42 7.14 12.51 -3.33
CA ASP A 42 6.81 13.14 -4.61
C ASP A 42 7.30 12.27 -5.76
N PHE A 43 6.42 12.03 -6.73
CA PHE A 43 6.76 11.38 -8.00
C PHE A 43 7.23 12.45 -8.98
N VAL A 44 8.51 12.41 -9.35
CA VAL A 44 9.11 13.32 -10.33
C VAL A 44 9.23 12.59 -11.67
N PHE A 45 8.67 13.17 -12.73
CA PHE A 45 8.68 12.58 -14.07
C PHE A 45 8.81 13.65 -15.14
N THR A 46 8.97 13.22 -16.40
CA THR A 46 9.16 14.13 -17.53
C THR A 46 8.06 15.19 -17.57
N MET A 47 8.47 16.47 -17.47
CA MET A 47 7.59 17.64 -17.49
C MET A 47 6.62 17.78 -16.31
N GLY A 48 6.85 17.09 -15.18
CA GLY A 48 5.91 17.18 -14.07
C GLY A 48 6.41 16.61 -12.75
N MET A 49 5.57 16.84 -11.75
CA MET A 49 5.69 16.26 -10.42
C MET A 49 4.29 16.05 -9.88
N GLU A 50 4.10 14.97 -9.13
CA GLU A 50 2.85 14.68 -8.44
C GLU A 50 3.14 14.23 -7.00
N SER A 51 2.42 14.78 -6.04
CA SER A 51 2.53 14.32 -4.65
C SER A 51 1.76 13.02 -4.43
N GLY A 52 2.32 12.17 -3.59
CA GLY A 52 1.72 10.90 -3.24
C GLY A 52 2.35 10.28 -2.01
N PHE A 53 2.24 8.95 -1.93
CA PHE A 53 2.61 8.21 -0.74
C PHE A 53 3.14 6.82 -1.07
N ALA A 54 4.10 6.40 -0.25
CA ALA A 54 4.46 5.00 -0.05
C ALA A 54 3.68 4.47 1.18
N VAL A 55 2.81 3.49 0.95
CA VAL A 55 2.02 2.82 2.00
C VAL A 55 2.59 1.43 2.26
N ASN A 56 3.18 1.23 3.44
CA ASN A 56 3.84 -0.04 3.77
C ASN A 56 2.93 -0.95 4.59
N LEU A 57 2.94 -2.23 4.22
CA LEU A 57 2.38 -3.36 4.94
C LEU A 57 3.53 -4.26 5.38
N ILE A 58 3.55 -4.67 6.65
CA ILE A 58 4.56 -5.57 7.20
C ILE A 58 3.90 -6.82 7.79
N ASN A 59 4.66 -7.91 7.92
CA ASN A 59 4.20 -9.08 8.67
C ASN A 59 4.19 -8.79 10.17
N TYR A 60 3.08 -8.27 10.69
CA TYR A 60 3.00 -7.84 12.07
C TYR A 60 2.96 -9.06 13.02
N PRO A 61 3.94 -9.24 13.94
CA PRO A 61 4.01 -10.44 14.79
C PRO A 61 2.79 -10.69 15.70
N ARG A 62 1.96 -9.66 15.91
CA ARG A 62 0.69 -9.76 16.67
C ARG A 62 -0.37 -10.59 15.93
N PHE A 63 -0.34 -10.59 14.60
CA PHE A 63 -1.27 -11.29 13.73
C PHE A 63 -0.50 -11.79 12.49
N PRO A 64 0.40 -12.79 12.65
CA PRO A 64 1.29 -13.20 11.58
C PRO A 64 0.50 -13.76 10.40
N GLN A 65 0.93 -13.39 9.20
CA GLN A 65 0.39 -13.88 7.93
C GLN A 65 1.51 -14.48 7.08
N SER A 66 1.15 -15.27 6.08
CA SER A 66 2.11 -15.73 5.08
C SER A 66 2.49 -14.59 4.13
N ASN A 67 3.67 -14.67 3.52
CA ASN A 67 4.15 -13.70 2.54
C ASN A 67 3.14 -13.50 1.39
N ALA A 68 2.56 -14.60 0.90
CA ALA A 68 1.52 -14.56 -0.14
C ALA A 68 0.23 -13.86 0.33
N GLN A 69 -0.17 -14.02 1.59
CA GLN A 69 -1.31 -13.32 2.16
C GLN A 69 -1.06 -11.82 2.24
N ILE A 70 0.13 -11.39 2.67
CA ILE A 70 0.46 -9.96 2.78
C ILE A 70 0.59 -9.32 1.39
N HIS A 71 1.21 -10.02 0.43
CA HIS A 71 1.28 -9.55 -0.96
C HIS A 71 -0.10 -9.34 -1.56
N ARG A 72 -0.98 -10.35 -1.46
CA ARG A 72 -2.37 -10.24 -1.91
C ARG A 72 -3.12 -9.13 -1.18
N HIS A 73 -2.87 -8.95 0.11
CA HIS A 73 -3.47 -7.87 0.89
C HIS A 73 -3.04 -6.49 0.37
N ALA A 74 -1.76 -6.32 0.04
CA ALA A 74 -1.23 -5.09 -0.53
C ALA A 74 -1.83 -4.80 -1.91
N VAL A 75 -1.99 -5.81 -2.77
CA VAL A 75 -2.65 -5.68 -4.08
C VAL A 75 -4.11 -5.25 -3.93
N ASN A 76 -4.88 -5.94 -3.09
CA ASN A 76 -6.28 -5.59 -2.83
C ASN A 76 -6.42 -4.18 -2.22
N PHE A 77 -5.47 -3.79 -1.37
CA PHE A 77 -5.49 -2.46 -0.78
C PHE A 77 -5.15 -1.38 -1.81
N ALA A 78 -4.20 -1.64 -2.72
CA ALA A 78 -3.86 -0.72 -3.79
C ALA A 78 -5.05 -0.51 -4.74
N GLU A 79 -5.78 -1.57 -5.10
CA GLU A 79 -7.03 -1.48 -5.86
C GLU A 79 -8.07 -0.60 -5.13
N PHE A 80 -8.30 -0.84 -3.85
CA PHE A 80 -9.17 -0.01 -3.02
C PHE A 80 -8.73 1.47 -2.98
N LEU A 81 -7.42 1.73 -2.86
CA LEU A 81 -6.88 3.10 -2.84
C LEU A 81 -7.07 3.79 -4.20
N ILE A 82 -6.87 3.08 -5.32
CA ILE A 82 -7.15 3.60 -6.66
C ILE A 82 -8.59 4.11 -6.74
N GLU A 83 -9.55 3.36 -6.18
CA GLU A 83 -10.95 3.79 -6.12
C GLU A 83 -11.18 5.00 -5.23
N ARG A 84 -10.70 4.94 -3.99
CA ARG A 84 -10.99 5.97 -2.98
C ARG A 84 -10.29 7.29 -3.22
N LEU A 85 -9.13 7.27 -3.86
CA LEU A 85 -8.34 8.46 -4.16
C LEU A 85 -8.58 8.97 -5.59
N CYS A 86 -9.51 8.35 -6.34
CA CYS A 86 -9.81 8.66 -7.74
C CYS A 86 -8.55 8.64 -8.63
N GLN A 87 -7.64 7.71 -8.38
CA GLN A 87 -6.39 7.59 -9.15
C GLN A 87 -6.58 6.69 -10.36
N GLY A 88 -5.67 6.83 -11.34
CA GLY A 88 -5.63 6.00 -12.53
C GLY A 88 -4.87 4.69 -12.32
N SER A 89 -3.85 4.70 -11.44
CA SER A 89 -2.96 3.56 -11.24
C SER A 89 -2.23 3.62 -9.90
N ALA A 90 -1.68 2.48 -9.47
CA ALA A 90 -0.76 2.36 -8.35
C ALA A 90 0.24 1.20 -8.61
N SER A 91 1.38 1.22 -7.92
CA SER A 91 2.36 0.13 -7.98
C SER A 91 2.54 -0.54 -6.63
N VAL A 92 2.48 -1.86 -6.56
CA VAL A 92 2.77 -2.66 -5.36
C VAL A 92 4.12 -3.33 -5.53
N VAL A 93 5.08 -2.94 -4.70
CA VAL A 93 6.44 -3.49 -4.68
C VAL A 93 6.57 -4.43 -3.49
N SER A 94 7.01 -5.67 -3.73
CA SER A 94 7.35 -6.63 -2.68
C SER A 94 8.57 -7.47 -3.08
N PRO A 95 9.15 -8.28 -2.17
CA PRO A 95 10.19 -9.23 -2.50
C PRO A 95 9.80 -10.31 -3.53
N ILE A 96 8.51 -10.43 -3.86
CA ILE A 96 8.00 -11.39 -4.84
C ILE A 96 8.06 -10.78 -6.23
N GLU A 97 7.47 -9.60 -6.39
CA GLU A 97 7.33 -8.91 -7.69
C GLU A 97 6.94 -7.44 -7.49
N THR A 98 6.95 -6.68 -8.59
CA THR A 98 6.28 -5.38 -8.66
C THR A 98 5.05 -5.51 -9.54
N VAL A 99 3.87 -5.23 -8.98
CA VAL A 99 2.59 -5.25 -9.69
C VAL A 99 2.18 -3.81 -9.99
N TRP A 100 1.95 -3.50 -11.25
CA TRP A 100 1.30 -2.23 -11.64
C TRP A 100 -0.19 -2.46 -11.86
N LEU A 101 -1.02 -1.73 -11.12
CA LEU A 101 -2.47 -1.75 -11.22
C LEU A 101 -2.89 -0.49 -11.96
N SER A 102 -3.69 -0.63 -13.02
CA SER A 102 -4.18 0.48 -13.83
C SER A 102 -5.66 0.27 -14.15
N ARG A 103 -6.41 1.37 -14.20
CA ARG A 103 -7.79 1.42 -14.72
C ARG A 103 -7.85 1.60 -16.23
N ARG A 104 -6.70 1.83 -16.87
CA ARG A 104 -6.60 2.00 -18.31
C ARG A 104 -6.54 0.63 -18.97
N ASP A 105 -7.18 0.50 -20.13
CA ASP A 105 -7.25 -0.75 -20.90
C ASP A 105 -5.99 -0.98 -21.78
N ASP A 106 -5.05 -0.04 -21.76
CA ASP A 106 -3.83 0.03 -22.59
C ASP A 106 -2.74 -0.99 -22.21
#